data_AF-A0AAN5YQ59-F1
#
_entry.id   AF-A0AAN5YQ59-F1
#
_cell.length_a   1.000
_cell.length_b   1.000
_cell.length_c   1.000
_cell.angle_alpha   90.00
_cell.angle_beta   90.00
_cell.angle_gamma   90.00
#
_symmetry.space_group_name_H-M   'P 1'
#
loop_
_entity.id
_entity.type
_entity.pdbx_description
1 polymer ?
#
loop_
_entity_poly.entity_id
_entity_poly.type
_entity_poly.pdbx_seq_one_letter_code
_entity_poly.pdbx_strand_id
1 'polypeptide(L)'
;MQSIPFNPNFFLQVNMSHFAKDCPPRYLFRVHAPLSAGQSSAYAVRSPAALYDLDEQLNDLFAMAPFEAADSLLYHLEWKCDAGCNLMSWTTSLLVALQYGLHRHRTDKDNPEFEDIFLLMIDTRDFPERTFIKDLEAVNALNTLEMQRMRHWDDYLDLRDTGYFGEYLSQGALRIHGRCVEVSFQTLINLGLFELFPPLAVEAEWEKWARRVTDLRQPFYKGETSSSTANEVRTAVRIARDSFGGRWTFPVAAMLLAFRPRAVNDLVILEGFKAEFSSKVTLVCLGDTNENRG
;
A
#
# COMPACT_ATOMS: atom_id res chain seq x y z
N MET A 1 -21.67 7.64 4.35
CA MET A 1 -21.81 6.32 3.72
C MET A 1 -20.69 5.41 4.23
N GLN A 2 -21.00 4.15 4.47
CA GLN A 2 -20.05 3.11 4.94
C GLN A 2 -19.56 2.33 3.72
N SER A 3 -18.32 1.86 3.73
CA SER A 3 -17.79 1.06 2.61
C SER A 3 -18.60 -0.21 2.43
N ILE A 4 -18.68 -0.69 1.19
CA ILE A 4 -19.35 -1.95 0.88
C ILE A 4 -18.36 -3.08 1.12
N PRO A 5 -18.62 -3.99 2.07
CA PRO A 5 -17.74 -5.12 2.29
C PRO A 5 -17.78 -6.06 1.08
N PHE A 6 -16.65 -6.69 0.78
CA PHE A 6 -16.62 -7.77 -0.21
C PHE A 6 -17.35 -9.00 0.35
N ASN A 7 -18.28 -9.57 -0.42
CA ASN A 7 -19.07 -10.72 0.02
C ASN A 7 -19.05 -11.86 -1.02
N PRO A 8 -17.87 -12.49 -1.26
CA PRO A 8 -17.78 -13.65 -2.14
C PRO A 8 -18.64 -14.80 -1.60
N ASN A 9 -19.39 -15.45 -2.49
CA ASN A 9 -20.14 -16.65 -2.12
C ASN A 9 -19.18 -17.81 -1.77
N PHE A 10 -19.72 -18.84 -1.11
CA PHE A 10 -18.93 -19.98 -0.63
C PHE A 10 -18.09 -20.66 -1.74
N PHE A 11 -18.60 -20.76 -2.96
CA PHE A 11 -17.89 -21.40 -4.07
C PHE A 11 -16.67 -20.59 -4.51
N LEU A 12 -16.78 -19.27 -4.52
CA LEU A 12 -15.67 -18.37 -4.83
C LEU A 12 -14.61 -18.39 -3.72
N GLN A 13 -15.03 -18.44 -2.46
CA GLN A 13 -14.12 -18.47 -1.29
C GLN A 13 -13.17 -19.67 -1.29
N VAL A 14 -13.55 -20.81 -1.90
CA VAL A 14 -12.66 -21.98 -2.02
C VAL A 14 -11.36 -21.64 -2.76
N ASN A 15 -11.39 -20.68 -3.67
CA ASN A 15 -10.23 -20.23 -4.44
C ASN A 15 -9.50 -19.04 -3.78
N MET A 16 -9.90 -18.66 -2.56
CA MET A 16 -9.42 -17.47 -1.84
C MET A 16 -8.75 -17.86 -0.51
N SER A 17 -7.56 -18.46 -0.64
CA SER A 17 -6.82 -19.07 0.47
C SER A 17 -6.43 -18.11 1.61
N HIS A 18 -6.31 -16.81 1.33
CA HIS A 18 -5.96 -15.79 2.31
C HIS A 18 -7.16 -14.97 2.77
N PHE A 19 -8.22 -14.88 1.98
CA PHE A 19 -9.46 -14.21 2.34
C PHE A 19 -10.13 -14.87 3.56
N ALA A 20 -10.20 -16.21 3.58
CA ALA A 20 -10.79 -16.96 4.68
C ALA A 20 -10.07 -16.79 6.04
N LYS A 21 -8.86 -16.22 6.04
CA LYS A 21 -8.07 -15.95 7.26
C LYS A 21 -8.30 -14.54 7.82
N ASP A 22 -9.08 -13.70 7.13
CA ASP A 22 -9.50 -12.34 7.53
C ASP A 22 -8.38 -11.49 8.17
N CYS A 23 -7.16 -11.56 7.61
CA CYS A 23 -6.01 -10.86 8.14
C CYS A 23 -5.40 -9.95 7.07
N PRO A 24 -6.04 -8.81 6.74
CA PRO A 24 -5.39 -7.81 5.93
C PRO A 24 -4.12 -7.33 6.65
N PRO A 25 -3.11 -6.89 5.91
CA PRO A 25 -1.93 -6.25 6.49
C PRO A 25 -2.40 -5.09 7.34
N ARG A 26 -1.76 -4.91 8.50
CA ARG A 26 -2.19 -3.91 9.48
C ARG A 26 -2.22 -2.50 8.90
N TYR A 27 -1.32 -2.19 7.97
CA TYR A 27 -1.22 -0.87 7.38
C TYR A 27 -1.36 -0.93 5.86
N LEU A 28 -2.15 0.00 5.34
CA LEU A 28 -2.32 0.22 3.90
C LEU A 28 -2.03 1.68 3.57
N PHE A 29 -1.48 1.89 2.38
CA PHE A 29 -1.09 3.19 1.86
C PHE A 29 -1.80 3.49 0.55
N ARG A 30 -2.13 4.75 0.33
CA ARG A 30 -2.63 5.25 -0.95
C ARG A 30 -1.98 6.58 -1.26
N VAL A 31 -1.53 6.76 -2.49
CA VAL A 31 -1.09 8.06 -2.98
C VAL A 31 -2.23 8.67 -3.78
N HIS A 32 -2.43 9.97 -3.63
CA HIS A 32 -3.31 10.72 -4.50
C HIS A 32 -2.72 12.10 -4.84
N ALA A 33 -3.19 12.63 -5.96
CA ALA A 33 -2.83 13.89 -6.59
C ALA A 33 -4.08 14.45 -7.31
N PRO A 34 -4.12 15.72 -7.75
CA PRO A 34 -5.34 16.37 -8.22
C PRO A 34 -6.15 15.61 -9.29
N LEU A 35 -5.47 14.95 -10.24
CA LEU A 35 -6.09 14.14 -11.30
C LEU A 35 -6.11 12.62 -11.00
N SER A 36 -6.11 12.23 -9.73
CA SER A 36 -6.33 10.82 -9.36
C SER A 36 -7.78 10.41 -9.65
N ALA A 37 -7.97 9.17 -10.12
CA ALA A 37 -9.32 8.63 -10.27
C ALA A 37 -10.04 8.51 -8.92
N GLY A 38 -11.32 8.88 -8.91
CA GLY A 38 -12.14 8.95 -7.70
C GLY A 38 -11.76 10.15 -6.82
N GLN A 39 -11.97 10.01 -5.52
CA GLN A 39 -11.58 11.01 -4.53
C GLN A 39 -10.79 10.35 -3.40
N SER A 40 -9.76 11.04 -2.90
CA SER A 40 -9.02 10.64 -1.71
C SER A 40 -8.69 11.89 -0.90
N SER A 41 -8.84 11.79 0.42
CA SER A 41 -8.62 12.87 1.38
C SER A 41 -8.53 12.29 2.78
N ALA A 42 -8.11 13.08 3.77
CA ALA A 42 -8.22 12.70 5.19
C ALA A 42 -9.66 12.41 5.70
N TYR A 43 -10.71 12.63 4.90
CA TYR A 43 -12.10 12.38 5.28
C TYR A 43 -12.66 11.09 4.70
N ALA A 44 -12.39 10.83 3.42
CA ALA A 44 -12.95 9.71 2.68
C ALA A 44 -12.08 9.34 1.47
N VAL A 45 -12.20 8.08 1.07
CA VAL A 45 -11.73 7.53 -0.20
C VAL A 45 -12.97 7.04 -0.94
N ARG A 46 -13.27 7.60 -2.11
CA ARG A 46 -14.44 7.27 -2.93
C ARG A 46 -13.98 6.77 -4.29
N SER A 47 -14.48 5.61 -4.70
CA SER A 47 -14.37 5.17 -6.09
C SER A 47 -14.97 6.21 -7.06
N PRO A 48 -14.58 6.22 -8.34
CA PRO A 48 -15.27 7.02 -9.35
C PRO A 48 -16.80 6.89 -9.30
N ALA A 49 -17.32 5.67 -9.23
CA ALA A 49 -18.77 5.42 -9.15
C ALA A 49 -19.39 6.08 -7.90
N ALA A 50 -18.72 5.97 -6.76
CA ALA A 50 -19.16 6.58 -5.52
C ALA A 50 -18.96 8.10 -5.49
N LEU A 51 -18.04 8.67 -6.28
CA LEU A 51 -17.83 10.12 -6.38
C LEU A 51 -18.95 10.79 -7.16
N TYR A 52 -19.38 10.16 -8.25
CA TYR A 52 -20.45 10.63 -9.13
C TYR A 52 -21.85 10.13 -8.72
N ASP A 53 -21.95 9.47 -7.57
CA ASP A 53 -23.19 8.93 -7.00
C ASP A 53 -23.95 8.01 -7.96
N LEU A 54 -23.22 7.18 -8.72
CA LEU A 54 -23.80 6.22 -9.66
C LEU A 54 -24.30 4.96 -8.93
N ASP A 55 -25.18 4.19 -9.56
CA ASP A 55 -25.74 2.96 -8.98
C ASP A 55 -24.65 1.88 -8.81
N GLU A 56 -23.64 1.86 -9.67
CA GLU A 56 -22.48 0.96 -9.61
C GLU A 56 -21.73 1.08 -8.29
N GLN A 57 -21.85 2.21 -7.58
CA GLN A 57 -21.24 2.39 -6.28
C GLN A 57 -21.71 1.35 -5.27
N LEU A 58 -22.93 0.80 -5.46
CA LEU A 58 -23.59 -0.17 -4.59
C LEU A 58 -23.26 -1.63 -4.94
N ASN A 59 -22.59 -1.86 -6.07
CA ASN A 59 -22.27 -3.21 -6.53
C ASN A 59 -21.09 -3.77 -5.73
N ASP A 60 -21.34 -4.88 -5.03
CA ASP A 60 -20.27 -5.75 -4.57
C ASP A 60 -19.72 -6.53 -5.77
N LEU A 61 -18.39 -6.48 -5.97
CA LEU A 61 -17.70 -7.15 -7.06
C LEU A 61 -18.14 -8.62 -7.22
N PHE A 62 -18.36 -9.33 -6.11
CA PHE A 62 -18.72 -10.74 -6.13
C PHE A 62 -20.23 -11.03 -6.22
N ALA A 63 -21.07 -9.99 -6.20
CA ALA A 63 -22.50 -10.09 -6.43
C ALA A 63 -22.88 -9.86 -7.91
N MET A 64 -21.95 -9.35 -8.71
CA MET A 64 -22.12 -9.14 -10.16
C MET A 64 -22.12 -10.47 -10.92
N ALA A 65 -22.55 -10.44 -12.19
CA ALA A 65 -22.38 -11.60 -13.07
C ALA A 65 -20.87 -11.90 -13.24
N PRO A 66 -20.44 -13.19 -13.29
CA PRO A 66 -19.01 -13.52 -13.27
C PRO A 66 -18.16 -12.83 -14.34
N PHE A 67 -18.69 -12.72 -15.57
CA PHE A 67 -18.03 -12.00 -16.66
C PHE A 67 -17.88 -10.51 -16.35
N GLU A 68 -18.96 -9.85 -15.89
CA GLU A 68 -18.95 -8.42 -15.55
C GLU A 68 -18.01 -8.13 -14.38
N ALA A 69 -17.96 -9.02 -13.37
CA ALA A 69 -17.04 -8.90 -12.24
C ALA A 69 -15.58 -8.99 -12.69
N ALA A 70 -15.25 -9.97 -13.54
CA ALA A 70 -13.89 -10.17 -14.03
C ALA A 70 -13.46 -9.05 -14.98
N ASP A 71 -14.34 -8.59 -15.87
CA ASP A 71 -14.08 -7.46 -16.76
C ASP A 71 -13.87 -6.16 -15.96
N SER A 72 -14.74 -5.89 -14.98
CA SER A 72 -14.61 -4.74 -14.08
C SER A 72 -13.30 -4.77 -13.27
N LEU A 73 -12.94 -5.94 -12.74
CA LEU A 73 -11.66 -6.13 -12.03
C LEU A 73 -10.48 -5.89 -12.97
N LEU A 74 -10.44 -6.54 -14.13
CA LEU A 74 -9.35 -6.40 -15.10
C LEU A 74 -9.18 -4.94 -15.55
N TYR A 75 -10.29 -4.28 -15.88
CA TYR A 75 -10.30 -2.88 -16.28
C TYR A 75 -9.72 -1.95 -15.20
N HIS A 76 -10.00 -2.24 -13.92
CA HIS A 76 -9.41 -1.53 -12.78
C HIS A 76 -7.91 -1.80 -12.64
N LEU A 77 -7.49 -3.07 -12.67
CA LEU A 77 -6.07 -3.46 -12.54
C LEU A 77 -5.22 -2.95 -13.71
N GLU A 78 -5.82 -2.70 -14.88
CA GLU A 78 -5.18 -2.08 -16.05
C GLU A 78 -5.15 -0.55 -15.99
N TRP A 79 -5.62 0.05 -14.89
CA TRP A 79 -5.65 1.50 -14.69
C TRP A 79 -6.53 2.23 -15.70
N LYS A 80 -7.53 1.55 -16.26
CA LYS A 80 -8.44 2.10 -17.27
C LYS A 80 -9.72 2.69 -16.68
N CYS A 81 -9.85 2.74 -15.34
CA CYS A 81 -11.05 3.19 -14.64
C CYS A 81 -11.71 4.44 -15.21
N ASP A 82 -13.00 4.31 -15.48
CA ASP A 82 -13.91 5.38 -15.89
C ASP A 82 -14.80 5.82 -14.72
N ALA A 83 -15.90 6.51 -15.02
CA ALA A 83 -16.86 6.94 -14.00
C ALA A 83 -17.56 5.78 -13.28
N GLY A 84 -17.73 4.61 -13.91
CA GLY A 84 -18.42 3.44 -13.34
C GLY A 84 -17.53 2.54 -12.50
N CYS A 85 -16.20 2.74 -12.53
CA CYS A 85 -15.26 2.00 -11.72
C CYS A 85 -15.58 2.16 -10.22
N ASN A 86 -15.88 1.03 -9.54
CA ASN A 86 -16.26 1.01 -8.13
C ASN A 86 -15.12 0.61 -7.18
N LEU A 87 -13.91 0.40 -7.69
CA LEU A 87 -12.76 -0.09 -6.93
C LEU A 87 -11.76 1.02 -6.63
N MET A 88 -11.00 0.86 -5.54
CA MET A 88 -9.93 1.75 -5.12
C MET A 88 -8.73 0.94 -4.65
N SER A 89 -7.55 1.19 -5.25
CA SER A 89 -6.31 0.50 -4.92
C SER A 89 -5.60 1.09 -3.69
N TRP A 90 -4.96 0.18 -2.97
CA TRP A 90 -4.10 0.40 -1.81
C TRP A 90 -2.86 -0.46 -1.95
N THR A 91 -1.72 -0.01 -1.42
CA THR A 91 -0.50 -0.81 -1.34
C THR A 91 -0.12 -1.09 0.10
N THR A 92 0.58 -2.21 0.32
CA THR A 92 1.16 -2.57 1.62
C THR A 92 2.54 -2.00 1.84
N SER A 93 3.17 -1.48 0.78
CA SER A 93 4.57 -1.06 0.81
C SER A 93 4.70 0.44 0.78
N LEU A 94 5.20 1.02 1.88
CA LEU A 94 5.54 2.44 1.94
C LEU A 94 6.54 2.83 0.84
N LEU A 95 7.53 1.98 0.54
CA LEU A 95 8.50 2.23 -0.53
C LEU A 95 7.83 2.33 -1.91
N VAL A 96 6.86 1.45 -2.20
CA VAL A 96 6.08 1.51 -3.46
C VAL A 96 5.27 2.80 -3.51
N ALA A 97 4.61 3.17 -2.42
CA ALA A 97 3.83 4.41 -2.34
C ALA A 97 4.72 5.65 -2.58
N LEU A 98 5.89 5.72 -1.95
CA LEU A 98 6.83 6.83 -2.14
C LEU A 98 7.34 6.89 -3.59
N GLN A 99 7.79 5.78 -4.17
CA GLN A 99 8.22 5.78 -5.58
C GLN A 99 7.07 6.16 -6.51
N TYR A 100 5.84 5.73 -6.21
CA TYR A 100 4.67 6.07 -7.02
C TYR A 100 4.34 7.57 -6.96
N GLY A 101 4.43 8.23 -5.80
CA GLY A 101 4.22 9.68 -5.75
C GLY A 101 5.30 10.48 -6.48
N LEU A 102 6.56 10.04 -6.46
CA LEU A 102 7.62 10.63 -7.29
C LEU A 102 7.36 10.43 -8.79
N HIS A 103 6.87 9.25 -9.16
CA HIS A 103 6.44 8.95 -10.52
C HIS A 103 5.33 9.89 -10.97
N ARG A 104 4.27 10.05 -10.16
CA ARG A 104 3.13 10.95 -10.42
C ARG A 104 3.59 12.39 -10.66
N HIS A 105 4.46 12.92 -9.80
CA HIS A 105 5.07 14.25 -10.00
C HIS A 105 5.71 14.39 -11.39
N ARG A 106 6.39 13.35 -11.86
CA ARG A 106 7.14 13.36 -13.11
C ARG A 106 6.30 13.09 -14.36
N THR A 107 5.26 12.27 -14.26
CA THR A 107 4.57 11.69 -15.42
C THR A 107 3.11 12.10 -15.57
N ASP A 108 2.49 12.65 -14.53
CA ASP A 108 1.14 13.17 -14.64
C ASP A 108 1.08 14.37 -15.58
N LYS A 109 -0.02 14.48 -16.31
CA LYS A 109 -0.20 15.51 -17.36
C LYS A 109 -0.26 16.93 -16.78
N ASP A 110 -0.77 17.07 -15.57
CA ASP A 110 -0.87 18.34 -14.84
C ASP A 110 0.41 18.70 -14.10
N ASN A 111 1.43 17.83 -14.09
CA ASN A 111 2.72 18.03 -13.41
C ASN A 111 2.52 18.55 -11.97
N PRO A 112 1.83 17.78 -11.11
CA PRO A 112 1.47 18.23 -9.77
C PRO A 112 2.73 18.46 -8.94
N GLU A 113 2.76 19.57 -8.20
CA GLU A 113 3.86 19.86 -7.28
C GLU A 113 3.83 18.89 -6.07
N PHE A 114 4.96 18.73 -5.37
CA PHE A 114 5.02 17.81 -4.23
C PHE A 114 4.09 18.21 -3.06
N GLU A 115 3.63 19.45 -3.02
CA GLU A 115 2.64 19.91 -2.04
C GLU A 115 1.22 19.40 -2.36
N ASP A 116 0.94 19.08 -3.62
CA ASP A 116 -0.35 18.58 -4.10
C ASP A 116 -0.41 17.04 -4.19
N ILE A 117 0.70 16.36 -3.91
CA ILE A 117 0.78 14.90 -3.87
C ILE A 117 0.79 14.45 -2.42
N PHE A 118 -0.17 13.61 -2.06
CA PHE A 118 -0.40 13.19 -0.69
C PHE A 118 -0.24 11.67 -0.53
N LEU A 119 0.42 11.29 0.55
CA LEU A 119 0.47 9.93 1.06
C LEU A 119 -0.56 9.78 2.19
N LEU A 120 -1.52 8.91 1.97
CA LEU A 120 -2.53 8.50 2.94
C LEU A 120 -2.13 7.15 3.54
N MET A 121 -2.25 7.01 4.86
CA MET A 121 -2.03 5.77 5.60
C MET A 121 -3.23 5.46 6.50
N ILE A 122 -3.61 4.19 6.57
CA ILE A 122 -4.67 3.68 7.45
C ILE A 122 -4.20 2.46 8.25
N ASP A 123 -4.90 2.15 9.34
CA ASP A 123 -4.77 0.90 10.09
C ASP A 123 -6.02 0.06 9.85
N THR A 124 -5.86 -1.10 9.22
CA THR A 124 -6.98 -1.91 8.75
C THR A 124 -7.84 -2.47 9.88
N ARG A 125 -7.33 -2.50 11.12
CA ARG A 125 -8.09 -2.92 12.31
C ARG A 125 -9.17 -1.91 12.74
N ASP A 126 -9.11 -0.68 12.22
CA ASP A 126 -10.14 0.34 12.49
C ASP A 126 -11.35 0.21 11.54
N PHE A 127 -11.38 -0.83 10.71
CA PHE A 127 -12.40 -1.08 9.69
C PHE A 127 -13.04 -2.46 9.87
N PRO A 128 -14.32 -2.63 9.50
CA PRO A 128 -14.97 -3.94 9.50
C PRO A 128 -14.22 -4.96 8.65
N GLU A 129 -14.38 -6.23 9.00
CA GLU A 129 -13.91 -7.35 8.18
C GLU A 129 -14.40 -7.21 6.73
N ARG A 130 -13.61 -7.73 5.79
CA ARG A 130 -13.91 -7.71 4.35
C ARG A 130 -14.03 -6.32 3.72
N THR A 131 -13.59 -5.26 4.41
CA THR A 131 -13.44 -3.92 3.80
C THR A 131 -12.37 -3.91 2.72
N PHE A 132 -11.31 -4.71 2.93
CA PHE A 132 -10.17 -4.80 2.02
C PHE A 132 -9.98 -6.24 1.56
N ILE A 133 -9.67 -6.42 0.28
CA ILE A 133 -9.31 -7.71 -0.30
C ILE A 133 -8.00 -7.57 -1.07
N LYS A 134 -7.15 -8.61 -1.04
CA LYS A 134 -6.00 -8.68 -1.93
C LYS A 134 -6.50 -8.95 -3.34
N ASP A 135 -6.09 -8.15 -4.31
CA ASP A 135 -6.50 -8.28 -5.71
C ASP A 135 -6.35 -9.70 -6.28
N LEU A 136 -5.25 -10.40 -5.97
CA LEU A 136 -5.00 -11.75 -6.45
C LEU A 136 -6.02 -12.76 -5.89
N GLU A 137 -6.61 -12.49 -4.71
CA GLU A 137 -7.70 -13.32 -4.21
C GLU A 137 -8.96 -13.11 -5.06
N ALA A 138 -9.23 -11.88 -5.51
CA ALA A 138 -10.33 -11.59 -6.43
C ALA A 138 -10.08 -12.18 -7.83
N VAL A 139 -8.86 -12.05 -8.36
CA VAL A 139 -8.46 -12.68 -9.64
C VAL A 139 -8.62 -14.20 -9.54
N ASN A 140 -8.11 -14.85 -8.49
CA ASN A 140 -8.23 -16.29 -8.31
C ASN A 140 -9.69 -16.75 -8.16
N ALA A 141 -10.51 -15.99 -7.43
CA ALA A 141 -11.93 -16.28 -7.28
C ALA A 141 -12.66 -16.29 -8.63
N LEU A 142 -12.34 -15.32 -9.49
CA LEU A 142 -12.98 -15.13 -10.78
C LEU A 142 -12.32 -15.94 -11.92
N ASN A 143 -11.22 -16.65 -11.66
CA ASN A 143 -10.44 -17.37 -12.67
C ASN A 143 -11.16 -18.62 -13.23
N THR A 144 -12.13 -18.43 -14.12
CA THR A 144 -12.82 -19.52 -14.85
C THR A 144 -12.23 -19.72 -16.25
N LEU A 145 -12.51 -20.86 -16.88
CA LEU A 145 -12.08 -21.17 -18.26
C LEU A 145 -12.53 -20.12 -19.29
N GLU A 146 -13.67 -19.47 -19.05
CA GLU A 146 -14.16 -18.40 -19.91
C GLU A 146 -13.37 -17.10 -19.66
N MET A 147 -13.02 -16.80 -18.40
CA MET A 147 -12.24 -15.60 -18.08
C MET A 147 -10.78 -15.71 -18.54
N GLN A 148 -10.20 -16.91 -18.54
CA GLN A 148 -8.85 -17.16 -19.11
C GLN A 148 -8.76 -16.82 -20.60
N ARG A 149 -9.89 -16.75 -21.31
CA ARG A 149 -9.92 -16.31 -22.72
C ARG A 149 -9.96 -14.80 -22.86
N MET A 150 -10.14 -14.06 -21.76
CA MET A 150 -10.04 -12.61 -21.79
C MET A 150 -8.59 -12.19 -22.01
N ARG A 151 -8.42 -11.16 -22.83
CA ARG A 151 -7.10 -10.61 -23.12
C ARG A 151 -6.47 -10.12 -21.81
N HIS A 152 -5.18 -10.40 -21.61
CA HIS A 152 -4.38 -9.99 -20.45
C HIS A 152 -4.70 -10.67 -19.12
N TRP A 153 -5.75 -11.50 -19.02
CA TRP A 153 -6.06 -12.19 -17.76
C TRP A 153 -4.91 -13.09 -17.28
N ASP A 154 -4.34 -13.87 -18.20
CA ASP A 154 -3.18 -14.71 -17.91
C ASP A 154 -1.92 -13.87 -17.63
N ASP A 155 -1.76 -12.70 -18.27
CA ASP A 155 -0.65 -11.78 -17.98
C ASP A 155 -0.66 -11.32 -16.51
N TYR A 156 -1.85 -11.17 -15.90
CA TYR A 156 -1.99 -10.83 -14.48
C TYR A 156 -1.67 -12.00 -13.54
N LEU A 157 -1.98 -13.23 -13.95
CA LEU A 157 -1.55 -14.42 -13.23
C LEU A 157 -0.03 -14.60 -13.29
N ASP A 158 0.59 -14.25 -14.43
CA ASP A 158 2.04 -14.29 -14.65
C ASP A 158 2.79 -13.12 -13.96
N LEU A 159 2.13 -11.98 -13.74
CA LEU A 159 2.67 -10.86 -12.94
C LEU A 159 3.05 -11.32 -11.52
N ARG A 160 2.36 -12.36 -10.99
CA ARG A 160 2.70 -13.02 -9.73
C ARG A 160 4.18 -13.43 -9.65
N ASP A 161 4.78 -13.80 -10.76
CA ASP A 161 6.12 -14.38 -10.82
C ASP A 161 7.20 -13.37 -11.23
N THR A 162 6.84 -12.13 -11.58
CA THR A 162 7.76 -11.14 -12.19
C THR A 162 7.98 -9.86 -11.39
N GLY A 163 7.50 -9.79 -10.14
CA GLY A 163 7.76 -8.66 -9.24
C GLY A 163 6.52 -7.83 -8.86
N TYR A 164 5.34 -8.45 -8.92
CA TYR A 164 4.10 -7.85 -8.46
C TYR A 164 4.13 -7.46 -6.97
N PHE A 165 3.75 -6.21 -6.66
CA PHE A 165 3.88 -5.65 -5.31
C PHE A 165 2.69 -5.90 -4.37
N GLY A 166 1.63 -6.55 -4.86
CA GLY A 166 0.43 -6.85 -4.08
C GLY A 166 -0.39 -5.60 -3.78
N GLU A 167 -1.49 -5.41 -4.50
CA GLU A 167 -2.47 -4.37 -4.22
C GLU A 167 -3.64 -4.94 -3.39
N TYR A 168 -4.22 -4.05 -2.60
CA TYR A 168 -5.45 -4.30 -1.88
C TYR A 168 -6.53 -3.40 -2.44
N LEU A 169 -7.74 -3.91 -2.55
CA LEU A 169 -8.88 -3.21 -3.10
C LEU A 169 -9.86 -2.89 -1.98
N SER A 170 -10.50 -1.72 -2.07
CA SER A 170 -11.75 -1.37 -1.38
C SER A 170 -12.79 -0.96 -2.41
N GLN A 171 -14.08 -1.03 -2.09
CA GLN A 171 -15.15 -0.66 -3.02
C GLN A 171 -16.11 0.40 -2.44
N GLY A 172 -16.69 1.21 -3.32
CA GLY A 172 -17.62 2.28 -2.97
C GLY A 172 -16.96 3.47 -2.27
N ALA A 173 -17.67 4.02 -1.28
CA ALA A 173 -17.21 5.13 -0.44
C ALA A 173 -16.73 4.65 0.93
N LEU A 174 -15.43 4.72 1.17
CA LEU A 174 -14.81 4.44 2.46
C LEU A 174 -14.61 5.74 3.26
N ARG A 175 -15.39 5.93 4.33
CA ARG A 175 -15.16 7.00 5.29
C ARG A 175 -13.91 6.69 6.11
N ILE A 176 -12.93 7.59 6.17
CA ILE A 176 -11.68 7.36 6.92
C ILE A 176 -11.33 8.47 7.91
N HIS A 177 -12.22 9.46 8.06
CA HIS A 177 -12.05 10.54 9.03
C HIS A 177 -11.74 10.02 10.44
N GLY A 178 -10.65 10.51 11.04
CA GLY A 178 -10.17 10.10 12.37
C GLY A 178 -9.52 8.71 12.43
N ARG A 179 -9.42 8.00 11.30
CA ARG A 179 -8.84 6.64 11.19
C ARG A 179 -7.68 6.55 10.20
N CYS A 180 -7.22 7.70 9.73
CA CYS A 180 -6.13 7.82 8.78
C CYS A 180 -5.17 8.94 9.20
N VAL A 181 -4.06 9.00 8.49
CA VAL A 181 -3.18 10.15 8.46
C VAL A 181 -2.80 10.44 7.02
N GLU A 182 -2.71 11.71 6.69
CA GLU A 182 -2.44 12.22 5.35
C GLU A 182 -1.29 13.21 5.42
N VAL A 183 -0.32 13.06 4.53
CA VAL A 183 0.92 13.85 4.52
C VAL A 183 1.30 14.21 3.09
N SER A 184 1.64 15.47 2.83
CA SER A 184 2.17 15.87 1.52
C SER A 184 3.60 15.36 1.29
N PHE A 185 3.95 15.06 0.05
CA PHE A 185 5.31 14.67 -0.31
C PHE A 185 6.32 15.75 0.01
N GLN A 186 5.95 17.02 -0.15
CA GLN A 186 6.79 18.16 0.22
C GLN A 186 7.18 18.12 1.71
N THR A 187 6.24 17.75 2.59
CA THR A 187 6.51 17.60 4.03
C THR A 187 7.53 16.50 4.29
N LEU A 188 7.38 15.34 3.65
CA LEU A 188 8.31 14.22 3.79
C LEU A 188 9.72 14.61 3.33
N ILE A 189 9.83 15.30 2.19
CA ILE A 189 11.10 15.79 1.62
C ILE A 189 11.75 16.79 2.58
N ASN A 190 11.01 17.79 3.05
CA ASN A 190 11.50 18.82 3.98
C ASN A 190 12.00 18.23 5.31
N LEU A 191 11.39 17.14 5.77
CA LEU A 191 11.80 16.44 6.99
C LEU A 191 12.98 15.48 6.77
N GLY A 192 13.47 15.34 5.54
CA GLY A 192 14.70 14.62 5.21
C GLY A 192 14.49 13.24 4.56
N LEU A 193 13.39 13.01 3.84
CA LEU A 193 13.18 11.73 3.12
C LEU A 193 14.37 11.36 2.22
N PHE A 194 14.85 12.34 1.43
CA PHE A 194 15.99 12.15 0.53
C PHE A 194 17.33 12.05 1.27
N GLU A 195 17.47 12.67 2.44
CA GLU A 195 18.64 12.48 3.30
C GLU A 195 18.69 11.04 3.85
N LEU A 196 17.54 10.54 4.33
CA LEU A 196 17.42 9.20 4.90
C LEU A 196 17.65 8.12 3.84
N PHE A 197 17.04 8.27 2.67
CA PHE A 197 17.12 7.31 1.58
C PHE A 197 17.42 7.99 0.24
N PRO A 198 18.70 8.37 0.00
CA PRO A 198 19.14 9.07 -1.21
C PRO A 198 18.75 8.44 -2.55
N PRO A 199 18.59 7.10 -2.69
CA PRO A 199 18.14 6.52 -3.95
C PRO A 199 16.78 7.02 -4.45
N LEU A 200 15.91 7.56 -3.57
CA LEU A 200 14.66 8.21 -3.96
C LEU A 200 14.86 9.62 -4.53
N ALA A 201 16.00 10.26 -4.30
CA ALA A 201 16.29 11.61 -4.79
C ALA A 201 16.78 11.64 -6.25
N VAL A 202 16.96 10.48 -6.88
CA VAL A 202 17.51 10.38 -8.24
C VAL A 202 16.39 10.65 -9.25
N GLU A 203 16.23 11.92 -9.66
CA GLU A 203 15.12 12.36 -10.52
C GLU A 203 15.00 11.59 -11.84
N ALA A 204 16.14 11.22 -12.43
CA ALA A 204 16.18 10.40 -13.66
C ALA A 204 15.53 9.02 -13.49
N GLU A 205 15.29 8.57 -12.26
CA GLU A 205 14.65 7.30 -11.94
C GLU A 205 13.16 7.46 -11.57
N TRP A 206 12.63 8.68 -11.46
CA TRP A 206 11.23 8.91 -11.05
C TRP A 206 10.22 8.41 -12.09
N GLU A 207 10.55 8.48 -13.38
CA GLU A 207 9.69 7.92 -14.44
C GLU A 207 9.55 6.39 -14.35
N LYS A 208 10.48 5.71 -13.67
CA LYS A 208 10.44 4.26 -13.50
C LYS A 208 9.63 3.95 -12.24
N TRP A 209 8.41 3.46 -12.42
CA TRP A 209 7.55 3.09 -11.30
C TRP A 209 7.97 1.72 -10.70
N ALA A 210 7.28 0.64 -11.10
CA ALA A 210 7.48 -0.71 -10.58
C ALA A 210 8.93 -1.19 -10.67
N ARG A 211 9.57 -0.96 -11.82
CA ARG A 211 10.96 -1.34 -12.08
C ARG A 211 11.92 -0.74 -11.06
N ARG A 212 11.75 0.53 -10.71
CA ARG A 212 12.63 1.20 -9.74
C ARG A 212 12.50 0.59 -8.36
N VAL A 213 11.28 0.20 -7.94
CA VAL A 213 11.10 -0.48 -6.67
C VAL A 213 11.84 -1.82 -6.65
N THR A 214 11.80 -2.59 -7.75
CA THR A 214 12.57 -3.83 -7.88
C THR A 214 14.07 -3.60 -7.76
N ASP A 215 14.59 -2.53 -8.39
CA ASP A 215 15.99 -2.14 -8.30
C ASP A 215 16.39 -1.76 -6.86
N LEU A 216 15.55 -0.97 -6.18
CA LEU A 216 15.76 -0.54 -4.80
C LEU A 216 15.73 -1.72 -3.80
N ARG A 217 15.06 -2.83 -4.16
CA ARG A 217 15.01 -4.04 -3.34
C ARG A 217 16.12 -5.04 -3.62
N GLN A 218 16.96 -4.84 -4.65
CA GLN A 218 18.06 -5.74 -4.99
C GLN A 218 18.97 -6.11 -3.81
N PRO A 219 19.33 -5.19 -2.88
CA PRO A 219 20.15 -5.54 -1.72
C PRO A 219 19.54 -6.65 -0.85
N PHE A 220 18.21 -6.71 -0.72
CA PHE A 220 17.53 -7.76 0.06
C PHE A 220 17.67 -9.12 -0.59
N TYR A 221 17.53 -9.20 -1.92
CA TYR A 221 17.64 -10.46 -2.67
C TYR A 221 19.07 -11.00 -2.70
N LYS A 222 20.06 -10.11 -2.54
CA LYS A 222 21.48 -10.47 -2.48
C LYS A 222 21.95 -10.82 -1.06
N GLY A 223 21.08 -10.75 -0.06
CA GLY A 223 21.45 -11.00 1.34
C GLY A 223 22.42 -9.96 1.90
N GLU A 224 22.44 -8.75 1.34
CA GLU A 224 23.27 -7.66 1.84
C GLU A 224 22.78 -7.21 3.23
N THR A 225 23.66 -6.64 4.04
CA THR A 225 23.29 -6.01 5.32
C THR A 225 23.91 -4.63 5.37
N SER A 226 23.08 -3.61 5.59
CA SER A 226 23.50 -2.22 5.73
C SER A 226 23.70 -1.87 7.19
N SER A 227 24.81 -1.22 7.51
CA SER A 227 25.01 -0.64 8.84
C SER A 227 24.02 0.50 9.06
N SER A 228 23.47 0.57 10.27
CA SER A 228 22.62 1.69 10.68
C SER A 228 23.45 2.77 11.37
N THR A 229 23.04 4.02 11.15
CA THR A 229 23.62 5.17 11.83
C THR A 229 22.62 5.82 12.75
N ALA A 230 23.09 6.45 13.84
CA ALA A 230 22.22 7.19 14.73
C ALA A 230 21.52 8.36 14.01
N ASN A 231 22.13 8.89 12.95
CA ASN A 231 21.50 9.94 12.13
C ASN A 231 20.29 9.39 11.35
N GLU A 232 20.42 8.25 10.69
CA GLU A 232 19.28 7.61 10.01
C GLU A 232 18.12 7.36 10.97
N VAL A 233 18.41 6.84 12.17
CA VAL A 233 17.37 6.58 13.18
C VAL A 233 16.67 7.87 13.60
N ARG A 234 17.44 8.93 13.90
CA ARG A 234 16.87 10.24 14.24
C ARG A 234 16.05 10.83 13.10
N THR A 235 16.53 10.76 11.86
CA THR A 235 15.81 11.29 10.70
C THR A 235 14.52 10.52 10.43
N ALA A 236 14.54 9.18 10.52
CA ALA A 236 13.34 8.36 10.39
C ALA A 236 12.30 8.67 11.48
N VAL A 237 12.73 8.81 12.73
CA VAL A 237 11.87 9.20 13.85
C VAL A 237 11.31 10.61 13.65
N ARG A 238 12.14 11.58 13.22
CA ARG A 238 11.73 12.96 12.92
C ARG A 238 10.63 12.98 11.86
N ILE A 239 10.85 12.32 10.72
CA ILE A 239 9.84 12.22 9.65
C ILE A 239 8.55 11.63 10.23
N ALA A 240 8.63 10.46 10.88
CA ALA A 240 7.45 9.77 11.37
C ALA A 240 6.67 10.54 12.45
N ARG A 241 7.38 11.26 13.33
CA ARG A 241 6.76 12.02 14.42
C ARG A 241 6.13 13.31 13.90
N ASP A 242 6.87 14.04 13.07
CA ASP A 242 6.52 15.41 12.71
C ASP A 242 5.59 15.46 11.49
N SER A 243 5.47 14.37 10.71
CA SER A 243 4.49 14.28 9.63
C SER A 243 3.30 13.35 9.90
N PHE A 244 3.50 12.20 10.54
CA PHE A 244 2.39 11.26 10.82
C PHE A 244 1.85 11.39 12.25
N GLY A 245 2.74 11.49 13.23
CA GLY A 245 2.39 11.71 14.63
C GLY A 245 1.66 10.56 15.34
N GLY A 246 1.47 10.74 16.65
CA GLY A 246 0.67 9.87 17.51
C GLY A 246 0.99 8.38 17.38
N ARG A 247 -0.05 7.58 17.10
CA ARG A 247 0.04 6.10 16.95
C ARG A 247 0.83 5.66 15.72
N TRP A 248 1.10 6.55 14.77
CA TRP A 248 1.76 6.23 13.50
C TRP A 248 3.27 6.41 13.58
N THR A 249 3.77 7.18 14.55
CA THR A 249 5.20 7.52 14.66
C THR A 249 6.10 6.28 14.74
N PHE A 250 5.79 5.34 15.63
CA PHE A 250 6.57 4.12 15.78
C PHE A 250 6.58 3.25 14.50
N PRO A 251 5.41 2.83 13.94
CA PRO A 251 5.40 1.96 12.78
C PRO A 251 6.03 2.62 11.54
N VAL A 252 5.80 3.91 11.30
CA VAL A 252 6.37 4.60 10.15
C VAL A 252 7.88 4.72 10.27
N ALA A 253 8.42 5.07 11.45
CA ALA A 253 9.87 5.12 11.65
C ALA A 253 10.52 3.76 11.35
N ALA A 254 9.90 2.67 11.81
CA ALA A 254 10.38 1.31 11.54
C ALA A 254 10.33 0.98 10.03
N MET A 255 9.25 1.32 9.33
CA MET A 255 9.12 1.09 7.88
C MET A 255 10.13 1.88 7.06
N LEU A 256 10.39 3.13 7.44
CA LEU A 256 11.39 3.98 6.78
C LEU A 256 12.81 3.41 6.93
N LEU A 257 13.17 2.93 8.12
CA LEU A 257 14.46 2.27 8.35
C LEU A 257 14.58 0.95 7.60
N ALA A 258 13.46 0.25 7.39
CA ALA A 258 13.37 -1.00 6.65
C ALA A 258 13.48 -0.84 5.13
N PHE A 259 13.77 0.35 4.59
CA PHE A 259 14.11 0.52 3.17
C PHE A 259 15.47 -0.09 2.79
N ARG A 260 16.31 -0.39 3.79
CA ARG A 260 17.56 -1.14 3.61
C ARG A 260 17.51 -2.42 4.44
N PRO A 261 18.20 -3.50 4.00
CA PRO A 261 18.33 -4.67 4.84
C PRO A 261 19.15 -4.31 6.08
N ARG A 262 18.58 -4.51 7.26
CA ARG A 262 19.20 -4.20 8.56
C ARG A 262 19.63 -5.48 9.25
N ALA A 263 20.64 -5.39 10.11
CA ALA A 263 21.05 -6.52 10.94
C ALA A 263 19.90 -6.92 11.87
N VAL A 264 19.77 -8.23 12.12
CA VAL A 264 18.91 -8.72 13.20
C VAL A 264 19.45 -8.15 14.51
N ASN A 265 18.57 -7.57 15.33
CA ASN A 265 18.93 -6.89 16.58
C ASN A 265 19.93 -5.72 16.40
N ASP A 266 19.81 -4.96 15.32
CA ASP A 266 20.61 -3.74 15.10
C ASP A 266 20.58 -2.81 16.32
N LEU A 267 21.70 -2.75 17.05
CA LEU A 267 21.80 -2.05 18.32
C LEU A 267 21.55 -0.55 18.18
N VAL A 268 21.95 0.06 17.05
CA VAL A 268 21.77 1.50 16.81
C VAL A 268 20.28 1.81 16.69
N ILE A 269 19.53 0.97 15.96
CA ILE A 269 18.07 1.10 15.86
C ILE A 269 17.41 0.87 17.22
N LEU A 270 17.78 -0.21 17.92
CA LEU A 270 17.18 -0.56 19.20
C LEU A 270 17.41 0.52 20.27
N GLU A 271 18.62 1.04 20.39
CA GLU A 271 18.96 2.11 21.34
C GLU A 271 18.27 3.43 20.98
N GLY A 272 18.25 3.80 19.69
CA GLY A 272 17.55 5.00 19.25
C GLY A 272 16.03 4.91 19.48
N PHE A 273 15.42 3.75 19.24
CA PHE A 273 14.00 3.53 19.52
C PHE A 273 13.72 3.48 21.01
N LYS A 274 14.59 2.90 21.83
CA LYS A 274 14.47 2.99 23.29
C LYS A 274 14.52 4.46 23.71
N ALA A 275 15.51 5.23 23.27
CA ALA A 275 15.62 6.64 23.65
C ALA A 275 14.35 7.45 23.33
N GLU A 276 13.72 7.21 22.18
CA GLU A 276 12.49 7.93 21.77
C GLU A 276 11.20 7.38 22.43
N PHE A 277 11.08 6.05 22.60
CA PHE A 277 9.80 5.39 22.90
C PHE A 277 9.73 4.66 24.25
N SER A 278 10.78 4.66 25.09
CA SER A 278 10.83 3.87 26.34
C SER A 278 9.72 4.18 27.35
N SER A 279 9.09 5.36 27.30
CA SER A 279 7.94 5.68 28.16
C SER A 279 6.61 5.15 27.61
N LYS A 280 6.60 4.55 26.40
CA LYS A 280 5.39 4.22 25.63
C LYS A 280 5.36 2.81 25.04
N VAL A 281 6.48 2.08 24.97
CA VAL A 281 6.55 0.74 24.31
C VAL A 281 7.57 -0.18 25.01
N THR A 282 7.19 -1.43 25.29
CA THR A 282 8.13 -2.50 25.66
C THR A 282 8.71 -3.13 24.41
N LEU A 283 10.00 -2.91 24.15
CA LEU A 283 10.72 -3.55 23.05
C LEU A 283 11.26 -4.90 23.50
N VAL A 284 10.69 -6.00 23.00
CA VAL A 284 11.21 -7.35 23.20
C VAL A 284 11.91 -7.79 21.92
N CYS A 285 13.22 -8.05 22.01
CA CYS A 285 13.95 -8.71 20.92
C CYS A 285 13.56 -10.20 20.95
N LEU A 286 12.94 -10.69 19.88
CA LEU A 286 12.80 -12.14 19.70
C LEU A 286 14.16 -12.63 19.22
N GLY A 287 14.93 -13.25 20.12
CA GLY A 287 16.15 -13.97 19.74
C GLY A 287 15.81 -15.10 18.80
N ASP A 288 16.77 -15.47 17.93
CA ASP A 288 16.66 -16.60 17.01
C ASP A 288 16.19 -17.84 17.78
N THR A 289 14.94 -18.24 17.59
CA THR A 289 14.48 -19.58 17.98
C THR A 289 15.02 -20.58 16.96
N ASN A 290 16.33 -20.79 17.01
CA ASN A 290 16.97 -21.99 16.49
C ASN A 290 17.41 -22.83 17.70
N GLU A 291 16.45 -23.48 18.35
CA GLU A 291 16.72 -24.66 19.15
C GLU A 291 15.64 -25.72 18.90
N ASN A 292 16.11 -26.81 18.28
CA ASN A 292 15.58 -28.18 18.34
C ASN A 292 14.19 -28.45 17.77
N ARG A 293 14.16 -28.80 16.47
CA ARG A 293 13.33 -29.92 15.99
C ARG A 293 14.26 -31.02 15.48
N GLY A 294 14.58 -31.95 16.38
CA GLY A 294 14.79 -33.35 16.01
C GLY A 294 13.45 -34.00 15.71
#